data_AF-A0A919U941-F1
#
_entry.id   AF-A0A919U941-F1
#
_cell.length_a   1.000
_cell.length_b   1.000
_cell.length_c   1.000
_cell.angle_alpha   90.00
_cell.angle_beta   90.00
_cell.angle_gamma   90.00
#
_symmetry.space_group_name_H-M   'P 1'
#
loop_
_entity.id
_entity.type
_entity.pdbx_description
1 polymer ?
#
loop_
_entity_poly.entity_id
_entity_poly.type
_entity_poly.pdbx_seq_one_letter_code
_entity_poly.pdbx_strand_id
1 'polypeptide(L)'
;MATIRGCVKFDGASSSPGETLTEPISCDRLPPPQQRCGWFGDFVSDDGTVVRHRMQLDGRLPQGATAGESIPARDTGGLAQIYPATGSPEWKPYAKILAGSAVAFLVGLALLRPWSWRRRWRQRRAAAGRDTVGVAPR
;
A
#
# COMPACT_ATOMS: atom_id res chain seq x y z
N MET A 1 -4.24 -13.55 -15.38
CA MET A 1 -3.11 -13.44 -14.46
C MET A 1 -2.59 -12.02 -14.46
N ALA A 2 -2.23 -11.36 -15.56
CA ALA A 2 -2.12 -11.68 -16.99
C ALA A 2 -0.86 -11.02 -17.59
N THR A 3 -0.74 -10.65 -18.89
CA THR A 3 0.57 -10.28 -19.49
C THR A 3 0.64 -8.87 -20.09
N ILE A 4 1.73 -8.14 -19.80
CA ILE A 4 2.11 -6.90 -20.50
C ILE A 4 3.00 -7.23 -21.68
N ARG A 5 2.70 -6.74 -22.88
CA ARG A 5 3.56 -6.82 -24.07
C ARG A 5 4.20 -5.47 -24.36
N GLY A 6 5.52 -5.46 -24.52
CA GLY A 6 6.27 -4.22 -24.68
C GLY A 6 6.47 -3.52 -23.34
N CYS A 7 7.63 -2.88 -23.18
CA CYS A 7 7.94 -2.12 -21.98
C CYS A 7 8.85 -0.98 -22.40
N VAL A 8 8.25 0.14 -22.81
CA VAL A 8 8.99 1.35 -23.23
C VAL A 8 9.23 2.20 -21.99
N LYS A 9 10.50 2.56 -21.76
CA LYS A 9 10.89 3.52 -20.72
C LYS A 9 10.72 4.93 -21.27
N PHE A 10 9.75 5.67 -20.76
CA PHE A 10 9.55 7.06 -21.18
C PHE A 10 10.49 7.99 -20.39
N ASP A 11 11.70 8.19 -20.89
CA ASP A 11 12.58 9.25 -20.42
C ASP A 11 12.14 10.57 -21.04
N GLY A 12 11.70 11.54 -20.22
CA GLY A 12 11.16 12.83 -20.69
C GLY A 12 12.23 13.80 -21.23
N ALA A 13 13.27 13.28 -21.87
CA ALA A 13 14.35 14.02 -22.51
C ALA A 13 14.55 13.48 -23.94
N SER A 14 14.08 14.25 -24.93
CA SER A 14 14.37 14.11 -26.37
C SER A 14 14.13 12.74 -27.00
N SER A 15 13.06 12.64 -27.81
CA SER A 15 12.88 11.55 -28.78
C SER A 15 14.09 11.42 -29.72
N SER A 16 14.68 10.23 -29.80
CA SER A 16 15.55 9.86 -30.92
C SER A 16 14.71 9.74 -32.21
N PRO A 17 15.17 10.24 -33.36
CA PRO A 17 14.43 10.13 -34.61
C PRO A 17 14.54 8.71 -35.17
N GLY A 18 13.47 7.90 -35.05
CA GLY A 18 13.42 6.57 -35.65
C GLY A 18 12.27 5.66 -35.22
N GLU A 19 11.77 5.80 -33.98
CA GLU A 19 10.66 4.98 -33.51
C GLU A 19 9.32 5.69 -33.69
N THR A 20 8.52 5.17 -34.63
CA THR A 20 7.15 5.61 -34.92
C THR A 20 6.20 5.20 -33.78
N LEU A 21 6.31 5.86 -32.63
CA LEU A 21 5.32 5.79 -31.56
C LEU A 21 4.06 6.53 -32.01
N THR A 22 2.98 5.77 -32.21
CA THR A 22 1.66 6.28 -32.60
C THR A 22 1.17 7.34 -31.62
N GLU A 23 1.15 8.59 -32.11
CA GLU A 23 0.60 9.82 -31.51
C GLU A 23 0.57 9.88 -29.96
N PRO A 24 1.53 10.57 -29.32
CA PRO A 24 1.32 11.04 -27.96
C PRO A 24 0.12 11.99 -27.95
N ILE A 25 -0.76 11.79 -26.96
CA ILE A 25 -1.89 12.68 -26.69
C ILE A 25 -1.36 14.13 -26.59
N SER A 26 -1.91 15.03 -27.42
CA SER A 26 -1.45 16.43 -27.58
C SER A 26 -1.00 17.06 -26.26
N CYS A 27 0.31 17.32 -26.17
CA CYS A 27 0.97 17.94 -25.03
C CYS A 27 0.98 19.48 -25.12
N ASP A 28 0.28 20.08 -26.09
CA ASP A 28 0.42 21.50 -26.47
C ASP A 28 -0.19 22.51 -25.48
N ARG A 29 -0.62 22.06 -24.28
CA ARG A 29 -1.34 22.91 -23.30
C ARG A 29 -0.89 22.80 -21.84
N LEU A 30 -0.03 21.86 -21.47
CA LEU A 30 0.48 21.75 -20.10
C LEU A 30 2.01 21.90 -20.08
N PRO A 31 2.59 22.56 -19.04
CA PRO A 31 4.04 22.59 -18.85
C PRO A 31 4.57 21.15 -18.76
N PRO A 32 5.81 20.89 -19.24
CA PRO A 32 6.31 19.53 -19.39
C PRO A 32 6.24 18.79 -18.05
N PRO A 33 5.59 17.61 -17.99
CA PRO A 33 5.51 16.87 -16.75
C PRO A 33 6.93 16.53 -16.29
N GLN A 34 7.17 16.68 -14.98
CA GLN A 34 8.40 16.21 -14.34
C GLN A 34 8.70 14.79 -14.85
N GLN A 35 9.92 14.53 -15.30
CA GLN A 35 10.29 13.32 -16.02
C GLN A 35 9.95 12.05 -15.22
N ARG A 36 8.79 11.46 -15.50
CA ARG A 36 8.36 10.19 -14.89
C ARG A 36 8.87 9.06 -15.75
N CYS A 37 10.10 8.62 -15.47
CA CYS A 37 10.63 7.35 -15.97
C CYS A 37 9.66 6.21 -15.55
N GLY A 38 8.75 5.87 -16.45
CA GLY A 38 7.73 4.85 -16.25
C GLY A 38 7.79 3.80 -17.36
N TRP A 39 7.18 2.65 -17.10
CA TRP A 39 7.12 1.53 -18.02
C TRP A 39 5.71 1.39 -18.58
N PHE A 40 5.61 1.38 -19.92
CA PHE A 40 4.34 1.34 -20.63
C PHE A 40 4.31 0.17 -21.62
N GLY A 41 3.15 -0.47 -21.74
CA GLY A 41 2.92 -1.58 -22.65
C GLY A 41 1.44 -1.93 -22.79
N ASP A 42 1.17 -2.97 -23.55
CA ASP A 42 -0.19 -3.44 -23.81
C ASP A 42 -0.54 -4.61 -22.89
N PHE A 43 -1.60 -4.44 -22.09
CA PHE A 43 -2.12 -5.47 -21.21
C PHE A 43 -3.06 -6.40 -21.99
N VAL A 44 -2.85 -7.71 -21.85
CA VAL A 44 -3.69 -8.76 -22.41
C VAL A 44 -4.07 -9.74 -21.29
N SER A 45 -5.37 -9.97 -21.10
CA SER A 45 -5.89 -10.98 -20.15
C SER A 45 -5.52 -12.41 -20.57
N ASP A 46 -5.54 -13.39 -19.64
CA ASP A 46 -5.10 -14.78 -19.94
C ASP A 46 -5.96 -15.45 -21.01
N ASP A 47 -7.25 -15.11 -21.04
CA ASP A 47 -8.24 -15.55 -22.00
C ASP A 47 -8.22 -14.71 -23.30
N GLY A 48 -7.39 -13.66 -23.36
CA GLY A 48 -7.28 -12.76 -24.50
C GLY A 48 -8.48 -11.86 -24.76
N THR A 49 -9.54 -11.92 -23.92
CA THR A 49 -10.80 -11.19 -24.14
C THR A 49 -10.69 -9.69 -23.84
N VAL A 50 -9.79 -9.31 -22.92
CA VAL A 50 -9.54 -7.93 -22.52
C VAL A 50 -8.14 -7.53 -22.98
N VAL A 51 -8.08 -6.65 -23.98
CA VAL A 51 -6.86 -5.98 -24.42
C VAL A 51 -6.96 -4.50 -24.06
N ARG A 52 -5.94 -3.96 -23.40
CA ARG A 52 -5.84 -2.55 -23.00
C ARG A 52 -4.48 -2.01 -23.40
N HIS A 53 -4.47 -1.04 -24.31
CA HIS A 53 -3.25 -0.50 -24.88
C HIS A 53 -2.66 0.64 -24.03
N ARG A 54 -1.33 0.79 -24.08
CA ARG A 54 -0.59 1.90 -23.41
C ARG A 54 -0.84 2.00 -21.90
N MET A 55 -1.01 0.87 -21.22
CA MET A 55 -1.16 0.82 -19.76
C MET A 55 0.20 1.06 -19.09
N GLN A 56 0.20 1.86 -18.03
CA GLN A 56 1.38 2.08 -17.19
C GLN A 56 1.50 0.95 -16.16
N LEU A 57 2.66 0.31 -16.10
CA LEU A 57 3.03 -0.55 -14.97
C LEU A 57 3.37 0.35 -13.77
N ASP A 58 2.58 0.24 -12.71
CA ASP A 58 2.83 0.91 -11.44
C ASP A 58 3.54 -0.05 -10.46
N GLY A 59 4.67 0.40 -9.91
CA GLY A 59 5.63 -0.40 -9.15
C GLY A 59 6.92 -0.75 -9.92
N ARG A 60 7.73 -1.64 -9.34
CA ARG A 60 9.04 -2.04 -9.88
C ARG A 60 8.92 -3.31 -10.74
N LEU A 61 9.62 -3.35 -11.88
CA LEU A 61 9.75 -4.58 -12.66
C LEU A 61 10.51 -5.69 -11.89
N PRO A 62 10.35 -6.97 -12.28
CA PRO A 62 11.26 -8.04 -11.89
C PRO A 62 12.73 -7.66 -12.18
N GLN A 63 13.65 -8.11 -11.34
CA GLN A 63 15.08 -7.93 -11.62
C GLN A 63 15.47 -8.69 -12.90
N GLY A 64 16.20 -8.04 -13.78
CA GLY A 64 16.62 -8.59 -15.07
C GLY A 64 15.59 -8.47 -16.19
N ALA A 65 14.37 -7.96 -15.93
CA ALA A 65 13.38 -7.76 -16.98
C ALA A 65 13.80 -6.66 -17.97
N THR A 66 13.47 -6.86 -19.25
CA THR A 66 13.94 -6.05 -20.37
C THR A 66 12.81 -5.39 -21.17
N ALA A 67 13.14 -4.35 -21.93
CA ALA A 67 12.19 -3.72 -22.84
C ALA A 67 11.76 -4.71 -23.94
N GLY A 68 10.46 -4.82 -24.19
CA GLY A 68 9.89 -5.80 -25.13
C GLY A 68 9.47 -7.12 -24.46
N GLU A 69 9.96 -7.42 -23.27
CA GLU A 69 9.64 -8.64 -22.53
C GLU A 69 8.17 -8.72 -22.11
N SER A 70 7.67 -9.94 -21.97
CA SER A 70 6.31 -10.22 -21.50
C SER A 70 6.28 -10.57 -20.02
N ILE A 71 5.78 -9.66 -19.18
CA ILE A 71 5.76 -9.84 -17.71
C ILE A 71 4.34 -10.05 -17.15
N PRO A 72 4.19 -10.83 -16.06
CA PRO A 72 2.90 -11.04 -15.42
C PRO A 72 2.46 -9.81 -14.60
N ALA A 73 1.27 -9.27 -14.90
CA ALA A 73 0.69 -8.09 -14.26
C ALA A 73 -0.83 -8.24 -14.04
N ARG A 74 -1.37 -7.62 -12.99
CA ARG A 74 -2.78 -7.65 -12.61
C ARG A 74 -3.44 -6.30 -12.87
N ASP A 75 -4.55 -6.31 -13.59
CA ASP A 75 -5.45 -5.16 -13.71
C ASP A 75 -6.35 -5.08 -12.47
N THR A 76 -6.54 -3.87 -11.94
CA THR A 76 -7.38 -3.56 -10.78
C THR A 76 -8.64 -2.78 -11.16
N GLY A 77 -8.91 -2.59 -12.46
CA GLY A 77 -9.98 -1.74 -12.98
C GLY A 77 -9.54 -0.30 -13.25
N GLY A 78 -8.26 0.03 -13.06
CA GLY A 78 -7.70 1.35 -13.36
C GLY A 78 -7.85 1.71 -14.85
N LEU A 79 -7.94 3.00 -15.16
CA LEU A 79 -8.09 3.47 -16.56
C LEU A 79 -6.77 3.44 -17.36
N ALA A 80 -5.63 3.51 -16.67
CA ALA A 80 -4.31 3.62 -17.30
C ALA A 80 -3.18 2.92 -16.49
N GLN A 81 -3.52 2.16 -15.45
CA GLN A 81 -2.56 1.59 -14.49
C GLN A 81 -2.82 0.10 -14.26
N ILE A 82 -1.74 -0.66 -14.18
CA ILE A 82 -1.70 -2.10 -13.88
C ILE A 82 -0.50 -2.40 -12.97
N TYR A 83 -0.58 -3.47 -12.19
CA TYR A 83 0.40 -3.77 -11.13
C TYR A 83 1.15 -5.07 -11.42
N PRO A 84 2.45 -5.20 -11.11
CA PRO A 84 3.17 -6.46 -11.30
C PRO A 84 2.55 -7.57 -10.42
N ALA A 85 2.36 -8.77 -10.97
CA ALA A 85 1.65 -9.86 -10.28
C ALA A 85 2.38 -10.36 -9.03
N THR A 86 3.70 -10.14 -8.95
CA THR A 86 4.54 -10.42 -7.77
C THR A 86 4.29 -9.45 -6.60
N GLY A 87 3.65 -8.31 -6.85
CA GLY A 87 3.41 -7.23 -5.90
C GLY A 87 4.67 -6.46 -5.50
N SER A 88 4.53 -5.18 -5.16
CA SER A 88 5.66 -4.42 -4.62
C SER A 88 5.97 -4.87 -3.18
N PRO A 89 7.25 -5.04 -2.78
CA PRO A 89 7.63 -5.27 -1.39
C PRO A 89 7.47 -4.03 -0.49
N GLU A 90 7.10 -2.86 -1.03
CA GLU A 90 7.00 -1.57 -0.33
C GLU A 90 5.96 -1.55 0.80
N TRP A 91 4.97 -2.44 0.81
CA TRP A 91 4.02 -2.54 1.93
C TRP A 91 4.61 -3.23 3.17
N LYS A 92 5.71 -3.99 3.04
CA LYS A 92 6.28 -4.82 4.12
C LYS A 92 6.74 -4.01 5.35
N PRO A 93 7.38 -2.83 5.23
CA PRO A 93 7.72 -1.99 6.39
C PRO A 93 6.47 -1.53 7.16
N TYR A 94 5.42 -1.09 6.46
CA TYR A 94 4.17 -0.65 7.09
C TYR A 94 3.48 -1.79 7.84
N ALA A 95 3.44 -3.00 7.27
CA ALA A 95 2.91 -4.19 7.94
C ALA A 95 3.70 -4.56 9.21
N LYS A 96 5.04 -4.44 9.19
CA LYS A 96 5.87 -4.63 10.40
C LYS A 96 5.57 -3.60 11.49
N ILE A 97 5.44 -2.32 11.12
CA ILE A 97 5.11 -1.25 12.06
C ILE A 97 3.73 -1.49 12.69
N LEU A 98 2.73 -1.84 11.88
CA LEU A 98 1.37 -2.13 12.35
C LEU A 98 1.32 -3.35 13.28
N ALA A 99 2.03 -4.43 12.96
CA ALA A 99 2.13 -5.60 13.82
C ALA A 99 2.83 -5.27 15.15
N GLY A 100 3.93 -4.51 15.10
CA GLY A 100 4.65 -4.05 16.29
C GLY A 100 3.80 -3.16 17.20
N SER A 101 3.04 -2.22 16.63
CA SER A 101 2.16 -1.34 17.40
C SER A 101 1.00 -2.09 18.06
N ALA A 102 0.42 -3.08 17.37
CA ALA A 102 -0.61 -3.95 17.95
C ALA A 102 -0.09 -4.77 19.14
N VAL A 103 1.12 -5.35 19.04
CA VAL A 103 1.76 -6.05 20.17
C VAL A 103 2.03 -5.10 21.33
N ALA A 104 2.62 -3.93 21.08
CA ALA A 104 2.89 -2.93 22.11
C ALA A 104 1.62 -2.47 22.85
N PHE A 105 0.52 -2.27 22.11
CA PHE A 105 -0.78 -1.92 22.67
C PHE A 105 -1.35 -3.03 23.58
N LEU A 106 -1.29 -4.29 23.15
CA LEU A 106 -1.74 -5.43 23.95
C LEU A 106 -0.91 -5.61 25.23
N VAL A 107 0.42 -5.44 25.16
CA VAL A 107 1.29 -5.46 26.35
C VAL A 107 0.96 -4.29 27.30
N GLY A 108 0.75 -3.08 26.77
CA GLY A 108 0.32 -1.93 27.55
C GLY A 108 -0.99 -2.18 28.31
N LEU A 109 -2.01 -2.72 27.62
CA LEU A 109 -3.27 -3.11 28.25
C LEU A 109 -3.08 -4.18 29.33
N ALA A 110 -2.25 -5.20 29.09
CA ALA A 110 -1.98 -6.26 30.04
C ALA A 110 -1.32 -5.73 31.34
N LEU A 111 -0.37 -4.79 31.23
CA LEU A 111 0.30 -4.15 32.37
C LEU A 111 -0.62 -3.20 33.15
N LEU A 112 -1.50 -2.48 32.47
CA LEU A 112 -2.47 -1.57 33.11
C LEU A 112 -3.62 -2.31 33.82
N ARG A 113 -3.96 -3.53 33.37
CA ARG A 113 -5.06 -4.33 33.92
C ARG A 113 -4.91 -4.59 35.44
N PRO A 114 -3.83 -5.16 35.98
CA PRO A 114 -3.68 -5.39 37.43
C PRO A 114 -3.57 -4.08 38.24
N TRP A 115 -3.04 -3.01 37.65
CA TRP A 115 -2.92 -1.71 38.31
C TRP A 115 -4.29 -1.04 38.50
N SER A 116 -5.12 -1.05 37.44
CA SER A 116 -6.52 -0.59 37.52
C SER A 116 -7.34 -1.40 38.52
N TRP A 117 -7.13 -2.72 38.60
CA TRP A 117 -7.78 -3.58 39.57
C TRP A 117 -7.34 -3.22 41.00
N ARG A 118 -6.03 -3.14 41.29
CA ARG A 118 -5.50 -2.70 42.59
C ARG A 118 -6.05 -1.34 43.02
N ARG A 119 -6.25 -0.39 42.09
CA ARG A 119 -6.87 0.92 42.40
C ARG A 119 -8.32 0.79 42.83
N ARG A 120 -9.14 -0.03 42.15
CA ARG A 120 -10.53 -0.34 42.56
C ARG A 120 -10.60 -1.04 43.93
N TRP A 121 -9.70 -1.99 44.21
CA TRP A 121 -9.62 -2.67 45.51
C TRP A 121 -9.33 -1.69 46.66
N ARG A 122 -8.46 -0.69 46.46
CA ARG A 122 -8.21 0.37 47.45
C ARG A 122 -9.45 1.25 47.70
N GLN A 123 -10.18 1.62 46.66
CA GLN A 123 -11.43 2.40 46.80
C GLN A 123 -12.51 1.65 47.59
N ARG A 124 -12.69 0.34 47.34
CA ARG A 124 -13.64 -0.49 48.10
C ARG A 124 -13.33 -0.54 49.60
N ARG A 125 -12.05 -0.64 49.99
CA ARG A 125 -11.64 -0.61 51.40
C ARG A 125 -11.89 0.76 52.06
N ALA A 126 -11.69 1.85 51.32
CA ALA A 126 -11.96 3.21 51.82
C ALA A 126 -13.45 3.53 52.01
N ALA A 127 -14.34 2.85 51.28
CA ALA A 127 -15.79 2.94 51.49
C ALA A 127 -16.23 2.13 52.73
N ALA A 128 -15.83 0.84 52.80
CA ALA A 128 -16.25 -0.06 53.87
C ALA A 128 -15.81 0.35 55.29
N GLY A 129 -14.73 1.13 55.41
CA GLY A 129 -14.27 1.67 56.71
C GLY A 129 -15.06 2.87 57.23
N ARG A 130 -16.07 3.37 56.50
CA ARG A 130 -16.86 4.54 56.91
C ARG A 130 -18.14 4.19 57.67
N ASP A 131 -18.66 2.98 57.47
CA ASP A 131 -19.96 2.55 58.03
C ASP A 131 -19.84 2.04 59.49
N THR A 132 -18.63 1.76 59.97
CA THR A 132 -18.39 1.18 61.32
C THR A 132 -18.27 2.21 62.45
N VAL A 133 -18.38 3.50 62.18
CA VAL A 133 -18.22 4.58 63.19
C VAL A 133 -19.58 5.01 63.79
N GLY A 134 -20.69 4.47 63.29
CA GLY A 134 -22.02 5.07 63.45
C GLY A 134 -23.03 4.40 64.39
N VAL A 135 -22.65 3.46 65.27
CA VAL A 135 -23.61 2.85 66.24
C VAL A 135 -22.99 2.68 67.63
N ALA A 136 -23.23 3.66 68.52
CA ALA A 136 -23.08 3.48 69.95
C ALA A 136 -24.47 3.19 70.56
N PRO A 137 -24.70 2.03 71.19
CA PRO A 137 -25.94 1.78 71.92
C PRO A 137 -26.02 2.69 73.16
N ARG A 138 -27.24 3.16 73.46
CA ARG A 138 -27.59 3.84 74.72
C ARG A 138 -28.06 2.83 75.76
#